data_AF-A0A2D8NJP6-F1
#
_entry.id   AF-A0A2D8NJP6-F1
#
_cell.length_a   1.000
_cell.length_b   1.000
_cell.length_c   1.000
_cell.angle_alpha   90.00
_cell.angle_beta   90.00
_cell.angle_gamma   90.00
#
_symmetry.space_group_name_H-M   'P 1'
#
loop_
_entity.id
_entity.type
_entity.pdbx_description
1 polymer ?
#
loop_
_entity_poly.entity_id
_entity_poly.type
_entity_poly.pdbx_seq_one_letter_code
_entity_poly.pdbx_strand_id
1 'polypeptide(L)'
;MATQASRTADIGREVATLVLAAIGDAGLSKSKVADLSGIPYSTLNRKLMGRGEFSFEELYLLAEATGRRPSDFTPSAFAQVA
;
A
#
# COMPACT_ATOMS: atom_id res chain seq x y z
N MET A 1 0.87 -2.21 -28.86
CA MET A 1 2.03 -2.13 -27.94
C MET A 1 1.69 -1.19 -26.77
N ALA A 2 0.81 -1.62 -25.87
CA ALA A 2 0.31 -0.81 -24.73
C ALA A 2 0.44 -1.59 -23.40
N THR A 3 1.54 -2.34 -23.23
CA THR A 3 1.47 -3.56 -22.42
C THR A 3 2.20 -3.50 -21.08
N GLN A 4 3.15 -2.58 -20.86
CA GLN A 4 4.00 -2.59 -19.64
C GLN A 4 3.68 -1.47 -18.65
N ALA A 5 3.56 -0.22 -19.10
CA ALA A 5 3.21 0.90 -18.22
C ALA A 5 1.81 0.73 -17.57
N SER A 6 0.86 0.16 -18.30
CA SER A 6 -0.46 -0.16 -17.73
C SER A 6 -0.37 -1.20 -16.62
N ARG A 7 0.42 -2.27 -16.81
CA ARG A 7 0.61 -3.33 -15.82
C ARG A 7 1.25 -2.81 -14.53
N THR A 8 2.27 -1.96 -14.62
CA THR A 8 2.89 -1.35 -13.43
C THR A 8 1.91 -0.43 -12.69
N ALA A 9 1.10 0.34 -13.42
CA ALA A 9 0.06 1.17 -12.82
C ALA A 9 -1.01 0.32 -12.11
N ASP A 10 -1.34 -0.85 -12.65
CA ASP A 10 -2.30 -1.78 -12.04
C ASP A 10 -1.72 -2.38 -10.74
N ILE A 11 -0.44 -2.75 -10.72
CA ILE A 11 0.27 -3.19 -9.50
C ILE A 11 0.25 -2.11 -8.42
N GLY A 12 0.59 -0.86 -8.76
CA GLY A 12 0.60 0.24 -7.79
C GLY A 12 -0.79 0.50 -7.18
N ARG A 13 -1.87 0.40 -7.98
CA ARG A 13 -3.24 0.52 -7.49
C ARG A 13 -3.65 -0.65 -6.61
N GLU A 14 -3.23 -1.86 -6.94
CA GLU A 14 -3.48 -3.05 -6.12
C GLU A 14 -2.84 -2.89 -4.74
N VAL A 15 -1.55 -2.51 -4.68
CA VAL A 15 -0.86 -2.24 -3.42
C VAL A 15 -1.57 -1.14 -2.62
N ALA A 16 -1.97 -0.04 -3.25
CA ALA A 16 -2.74 1.01 -2.57
C ALA A 16 -4.08 0.50 -1.99
N THR A 17 -4.73 -0.45 -2.69
CA THR A 17 -5.97 -1.09 -2.23
C THR A 17 -5.71 -2.00 -1.02
N LEU A 18 -4.64 -2.79 -1.05
CA LEU A 18 -4.22 -3.65 0.07
C LEU A 18 -3.90 -2.81 1.32
N VAL A 19 -3.18 -1.70 1.15
CA VAL A 19 -2.90 -0.76 2.26
C VAL A 19 -4.21 -0.18 2.80
N LEU A 20 -5.12 0.28 1.92
CA LEU A 20 -6.40 0.84 2.37
C LEU A 20 -7.25 -0.18 3.15
N ALA A 21 -7.27 -1.44 2.71
CA ALA A 21 -7.93 -2.53 3.40
C ALA A 21 -7.30 -2.77 4.79
N ALA A 22 -5.98 -2.83 4.88
CA ALA A 22 -5.28 -2.99 6.15
C ALA A 22 -5.59 -1.87 7.16
N ILE A 23 -5.67 -0.62 6.70
CA ILE A 23 -6.09 0.52 7.54
C ILE A 23 -7.52 0.31 8.07
N GLY A 24 -8.43 -0.10 7.19
CA GLY A 24 -9.83 -0.37 7.54
C GLY A 24 -9.98 -1.51 8.54
N ASP A 25 -9.29 -2.63 8.31
CA ASP A 25 -9.33 -3.82 9.16
C ASP A 25 -8.72 -3.57 10.55
N ALA A 26 -7.71 -2.71 10.64
CA ALA A 26 -7.14 -2.26 11.90
C ALA A 26 -8.06 -1.28 12.67
N GLY A 27 -9.15 -0.82 12.06
CA GLY A 27 -10.06 0.17 12.64
C GLY A 27 -9.44 1.56 12.81
N LEU A 28 -8.39 1.88 12.04
CA LEU A 28 -7.66 3.13 12.16
C LEU A 28 -8.08 4.14 11.09
N SER A 29 -7.97 5.43 11.40
CA SER A 29 -8.09 6.48 10.39
C SER A 29 -6.78 6.62 9.60
N LYS A 30 -6.88 7.12 8.37
CA LYS A 30 -5.69 7.46 7.56
C LYS A 30 -4.75 8.44 8.26
N SER A 31 -5.29 9.40 9.01
CA SER A 31 -4.47 10.34 9.79
C SER A 31 -3.72 9.64 10.92
N LYS A 32 -4.39 8.74 11.65
CA LYS A 32 -3.75 7.97 12.72
C LYS A 32 -2.64 7.07 12.18
N VAL A 33 -2.85 6.44 11.03
CA VAL A 33 -1.82 5.61 10.38
C VAL A 33 -0.64 6.45 9.90
N ALA A 34 -0.89 7.64 9.33
CA ALA A 34 0.17 8.58 8.97
C ALA A 34 1.06 8.95 10.17
N ASP A 35 0.43 9.23 11.32
CA ASP A 35 1.17 9.53 12.56
C ASP A 35 1.98 8.33 13.05
N LEU A 36 1.39 7.13 13.04
CA LEU A 36 2.04 5.89 13.50
C LEU A 36 3.18 5.44 12.58
N SER A 37 3.02 5.58 11.26
CA SER A 37 4.01 5.13 10.28
C SER A 37 5.10 6.18 10.00
N GLY A 38 4.94 7.41 10.50
CA GLY A 38 5.84 8.54 10.20
C GLY A 38 5.75 9.05 8.75
N ILE A 39 4.78 8.59 7.97
CA ILE A 39 4.57 9.03 6.59
C ILE A 39 3.67 10.26 6.62
N PRO A 40 4.05 11.41 6.03
CA PRO A 40 3.19 12.58 6.01
C PRO A 40 1.81 12.27 5.43
N TYR A 41 0.73 12.73 6.08
CA TYR A 41 -0.64 12.43 5.67
C TYR A 41 -0.93 12.76 4.20
N SER A 42 -0.42 13.89 3.71
CA SER A 42 -0.56 14.29 2.30
C SER A 42 0.11 13.29 1.35
N THR A 43 1.30 12.79 1.71
CA THR A 43 2.02 11.75 0.96
C THR A 43 1.25 10.43 0.98
N LEU A 44 0.82 9.97 2.16
CA LEU A 44 0.05 8.74 2.32
C LEU A 44 -1.25 8.81 1.49
N ASN A 45 -2.04 9.88 1.68
CA ASN A 45 -3.32 10.04 0.98
C ASN A 45 -3.14 10.12 -0.55
N ARG A 46 -2.09 10.80 -1.03
CA ARG A 46 -1.76 10.85 -2.46
C ARG A 46 -1.47 9.45 -3.03
N LYS A 47 -0.64 8.65 -2.34
CA LYS A 47 -0.30 7.28 -2.78
C LYS A 47 -1.50 6.34 -2.71
N LEU A 48 -2.34 6.45 -1.68
CA LEU A 48 -3.61 5.73 -1.58
C LEU A 48 -4.57 6.04 -2.73
N MET A 49 -4.51 7.25 -3.31
CA MET A 49 -5.27 7.62 -4.51
C MET A 49 -4.62 7.12 -5.83
N GLY A 50 -3.62 6.22 -5.74
CA GLY A 50 -2.88 5.69 -6.88
C GLY A 50 -1.94 6.70 -7.54
N ARG A 51 -1.66 7.83 -6.88
CA ARG A 51 -0.73 8.86 -7.38
C ARG A 51 0.64 8.63 -6.75
N GLY A 52 1.42 7.73 -7.33
CA GLY A 52 2.75 7.36 -6.85
C GLY A 52 2.78 6.01 -6.15
N GLU A 53 3.99 5.48 -5.99
CA GLU A 53 4.23 4.11 -5.51
C GLU A 53 4.63 4.11 -4.03
N PHE A 54 4.33 3.02 -3.33
CA PHE A 54 4.87 2.76 -2.00
C PHE A 54 6.23 2.06 -2.13
N SER A 55 7.24 2.53 -1.40
CA SER A 55 8.50 1.81 -1.25
C SER A 55 8.35 0.64 -0.28
N PHE A 56 9.28 -0.31 -0.30
CA PHE A 56 9.29 -1.41 0.67
C PHE A 56 9.43 -0.92 2.12
N GLU A 57 10.18 0.15 2.34
CA GLU A 57 10.31 0.76 3.67
C GLU A 57 8.95 1.32 4.15
N GLU A 58 8.23 2.02 3.28
CA GLU A 58 6.89 2.51 3.63
C GLU A 58 5.90 1.38 3.88
N LEU A 59 5.94 0.32 3.06
CA LEU A 59 5.11 -0.87 3.28
C LEU A 59 5.44 -1.57 4.60
N TYR A 60 6.72 -1.62 4.99
CA TYR A 60 7.12 -2.13 6.30
C TYR A 60 6.55 -1.28 7.45
N LEU A 61 6.69 0.04 7.37
CA LEU A 61 6.17 0.96 8.40
C LEU A 61 4.64 0.93 8.49
N LEU A 62 3.96 0.78 7.36
CA LEU A 62 2.50 0.61 7.31
C LEU A 62 2.07 -0.74 7.89
N ALA A 63 2.86 -1.79 7.72
CA ALA A 63 2.61 -3.10 8.31
C ALA A 63 2.64 -3.01 9.84
N GLU A 64 3.71 -2.41 10.38
CA GLU A 64 3.86 -2.15 11.82
C GLU A 64 2.69 -1.29 12.36
N ALA A 65 2.34 -0.20 11.66
CA ALA A 65 1.28 0.71 12.07
C ALA A 65 -0.13 0.08 12.06
N THR A 66 -0.36 -0.93 11.21
CA THR A 66 -1.67 -1.60 11.05
C THR A 66 -1.74 -2.99 11.69
N GLY A 67 -0.64 -3.47 12.29
CA GLY A 67 -0.55 -4.82 12.84
C GLY A 67 -0.61 -5.92 11.78
N ARG A 68 -0.22 -5.61 10.54
CA ARG A 68 -0.15 -6.55 9.40
C ARG A 68 1.28 -7.06 9.19
N ARG A 69 1.43 -8.10 8.37
CA ARG A 69 2.75 -8.53 7.90
C ARG A 69 3.10 -7.76 6.63
N PRO A 70 4.38 -7.39 6.38
CA PRO A 70 4.77 -6.75 5.13
C PRO A 70 4.38 -7.54 3.87
N SER A 71 4.37 -8.87 3.96
CA SER A 71 3.94 -9.77 2.88
C SER A 71 2.47 -9.60 2.50
N ASP A 72 1.62 -9.06 3.38
CA ASP A 72 0.20 -8.85 3.11
C ASP A 72 -0.04 -7.75 2.05
N PHE A 73 0.98 -6.93 1.77
CA PHE A 73 0.96 -5.91 0.71
C PHE A 73 1.53 -6.41 -0.63
N THR A 74 1.78 -7.71 -0.75
CA THR A 74 2.32 -8.30 -1.98
C THR A 74 1.21 -8.38 -3.03
N PRO A 75 1.39 -7.75 -4.21
CA PRO A 75 0.37 -7.79 -5.26
C PRO A 75 0.29 -9.18 -5.88
N SER A 76 -0.89 -9.55 -6.39
CA SER A 76 -1.20 -10.87 -6.93
C SER A 76 -0.31 -11.29 -8.10
N ALA A 77 0.26 -10.33 -8.84
CA ALA A 77 1.27 -10.59 -9.87
C ALA A 77 2.52 -11.33 -9.35
N PHE A 78 2.76 -11.29 -8.03
CA PHE A 78 3.87 -11.95 -7.35
C PHE A 78 3.42 -13.21 -6.60
N ALA A 79 2.13 -13.55 -6.64
CA ALA A 79 1.65 -14.79 -6.07
C ALA A 79 2.27 -15.96 -6.85
N GLN A 80 2.95 -16.84 -6.13
CA GLN A 80 3.47 -18.06 -6.72
C GLN A 80 2.28 -18.97 -7.06
N VAL A 81 2.13 -19.31 -8.35
CA VAL A 81 1.21 -20.38 -8.74
C VAL A 81 1.85 -21.68 -8.26
N ALA A 82 1.19 -22.35 -7.31
CA ALA A 82 1.59 -23.67 -6.82
C ALA A 82 1.35 -24.74 -7.90
#